data_AF-A0A954XSB9-F1
#
_entry.id   AF-A0A954XSB9-F1
#
_cell.length_a   1.000
_cell.length_b   1.000
_cell.length_c   1.000
_cell.angle_alpha   90.00
_cell.angle_beta   90.00
_cell.angle_gamma   90.00
#
_symmetry.space_group_name_H-M   'P 1'
#
loop_
_entity.id
_entity.type
_entity.pdbx_description
1 polymer ?
#
loop_
_entity_poly.entity_id
_entity_poly.type
_entity_poly.pdbx_seq_one_letter_code
_entity_poly.pdbx_strand_id
1 'polypeptide(L)'
;MTFVLLLAAAVTSSSPFEHEALGHCFDRADEFVLVTMGKEALSDPNINMTEKGRWTWIIDQTATTNYTWFLLETSGGKKCLRAYVPAASQVEFKCQESPSRIDAFIAPNADYPAKLVEFFRAPGSVSFRASRCFVLMGGGTHRATRKPASCEHLLD
;
A
#
# COMPACT_ATOMS: atom_id res chain seq x y z
N MET A 1 25.15 -11.19 -44.34
CA MET A 1 25.19 -10.78 -42.92
C MET A 1 23.76 -10.62 -42.46
N THR A 2 23.27 -11.52 -41.60
CA THR A 2 21.90 -11.46 -41.05
C THR A 2 22.01 -10.93 -39.62
N PHE A 3 21.47 -9.73 -39.38
CA PHE A 3 21.42 -9.11 -38.06
C PHE A 3 20.19 -9.67 -37.33
N VAL A 4 20.41 -10.50 -36.32
CA VAL A 4 19.34 -10.96 -35.42
C VAL A 4 19.14 -9.88 -34.36
N LEU A 5 18.05 -9.10 -34.47
CA LEU A 5 17.61 -8.22 -33.40
C LEU A 5 16.96 -9.08 -32.30
N LEU A 6 17.66 -9.26 -31.18
CA LEU A 6 17.01 -9.70 -29.94
C LEU A 6 16.22 -8.51 -29.37
N LEU A 7 14.89 -8.54 -29.48
CA LEU A 7 14.05 -7.74 -28.60
C LEU A 7 14.10 -8.37 -27.20
N ALA A 8 14.88 -7.76 -26.30
CA ALA A 8 14.73 -8.00 -24.88
C ALA A 8 13.37 -7.43 -24.45
N ALA A 9 12.41 -8.31 -24.18
CA ALA A 9 11.18 -7.91 -23.50
C ALA A 9 11.57 -7.43 -22.10
N ALA A 10 11.51 -6.12 -21.88
CA ALA A 10 11.61 -5.55 -20.55
C ALA A 10 10.42 -6.10 -19.75
N VAL A 11 10.69 -7.03 -18.84
CA VAL A 11 9.72 -7.43 -17.83
C VAL A 11 9.54 -6.20 -16.95
N THR A 12 8.50 -5.42 -17.20
CA THR A 12 8.11 -4.35 -16.29
C THR A 12 7.61 -5.03 -15.03
N SER A 13 8.48 -5.21 -14.03
CA SER A 13 8.04 -5.67 -12.71
C SER A 13 7.07 -4.62 -12.18
N SER A 14 5.79 -4.95 -12.12
CA SER A 14 4.80 -4.11 -11.45
C SER A 14 5.23 -3.92 -10.01
N SER A 15 5.28 -2.68 -9.54
CA SER A 15 5.60 -2.38 -8.14
C SER A 15 4.68 -3.18 -7.21
N PRO A 16 5.20 -3.77 -6.12
CA PRO A 16 4.40 -4.56 -5.19
C PRO A 16 3.36 -3.71 -4.46
N PHE A 17 3.45 -2.38 -4.59
CA PHE A 17 2.54 -1.40 -4.02
C PHE A 17 1.45 -0.92 -5.00
N GLU A 18 1.37 -1.53 -6.19
CA GLU A 18 0.28 -1.29 -7.14
C GLU A 18 -0.87 -2.28 -6.90
N HIS A 19 -2.09 -1.85 -7.20
CA HIS A 19 -3.30 -2.65 -7.10
C HIS A 19 -4.26 -2.21 -8.18
N GLU A 20 -4.94 -3.16 -8.84
CA GLU A 20 -5.78 -2.89 -10.01
C GLU A 20 -6.89 -1.88 -9.75
N ALA A 21 -7.49 -1.91 -8.55
CA ALA A 21 -8.53 -0.99 -8.16
C ALA A 21 -8.03 0.42 -7.77
N LEU A 22 -6.72 0.72 -7.81
CA LEU A 22 -6.21 2.05 -7.44
C LEU A 22 -6.81 3.15 -8.33
N GLY A 23 -7.38 4.18 -7.70
CA GLY A 23 -8.06 5.27 -8.39
C GLY A 23 -9.51 4.96 -8.77
N HIS A 24 -9.95 3.71 -8.71
CA HIS A 24 -11.35 3.35 -8.93
C HIS A 24 -12.23 3.77 -7.74
N CYS A 25 -13.50 4.05 -8.02
CA CYS A 25 -14.47 4.48 -7.04
C CYS A 25 -15.69 3.55 -7.01
N PHE A 26 -16.16 3.28 -5.81
CA PHE A 26 -17.27 2.39 -5.49
C PHE A 26 -18.37 3.21 -4.81
N ASP A 27 -19.61 2.77 -4.89
CA ASP A 27 -20.70 3.49 -4.24
C ASP A 27 -20.59 3.38 -2.72
N ARG A 28 -20.07 2.24 -2.22
CA ARG A 28 -19.87 2.00 -0.79
C ARG A 28 -18.56 1.24 -0.51
N ALA A 29 -18.12 1.27 0.75
CA ALA A 29 -16.88 0.61 1.15
C ALA A 29 -17.02 -0.93 1.19
N ASP A 30 -18.20 -1.45 1.51
CA ASP A 30 -18.52 -2.88 1.45
C ASP A 30 -18.57 -3.41 0.01
N GLU A 31 -18.99 -2.58 -0.95
CA GLU A 31 -18.88 -2.92 -2.38
C GLU A 31 -17.41 -3.07 -2.81
N PHE A 32 -16.51 -2.19 -2.36
CA PHE A 32 -15.08 -2.36 -2.60
C PHE A 32 -14.58 -3.70 -2.04
N VAL A 33 -14.95 -4.06 -0.81
CA VAL A 33 -14.57 -5.35 -0.20
C VAL A 33 -15.10 -6.50 -1.04
N LEU A 34 -16.38 -6.47 -1.44
CA LEU A 34 -17.00 -7.51 -2.25
C LEU A 34 -16.27 -7.72 -3.59
N VAL A 35 -15.95 -6.64 -4.29
CA VAL A 35 -15.33 -6.68 -5.63
C VAL A 35 -13.86 -7.10 -5.54
N THR A 36 -13.14 -6.62 -4.53
CA THR A 36 -11.68 -6.77 -4.45
C THR A 36 -11.25 -8.03 -3.68
N MET A 37 -12.02 -8.39 -2.65
CA MET A 37 -11.67 -9.44 -1.69
C MET A 37 -12.67 -10.61 -1.72
N GLY A 38 -13.77 -10.46 -2.46
CA GLY A 38 -14.82 -11.46 -2.56
C GLY A 38 -15.87 -11.36 -1.46
N LYS A 39 -16.95 -12.13 -1.62
CA LYS A 39 -18.12 -12.10 -0.74
C LYS A 39 -17.80 -12.56 0.69
N GLU A 40 -16.91 -13.53 0.84
CA GLU A 40 -16.56 -14.11 2.15
C GLU A 40 -15.89 -13.07 3.07
N ALA A 41 -15.14 -12.13 2.51
CA ALA A 41 -14.47 -11.05 3.23
C ALA A 41 -15.43 -10.10 3.96
N LEU A 42 -16.71 -10.02 3.55
CA LEU A 42 -17.71 -9.20 4.25
C LEU A 42 -18.07 -9.72 5.65
N SER A 43 -17.80 -11.01 5.90
CA SER A 43 -18.07 -11.68 7.17
C SER A 43 -16.81 -12.20 7.87
N ASP A 44 -15.64 -11.98 7.28
CA ASP A 44 -14.38 -12.44 7.83
C ASP A 44 -13.97 -11.56 9.03
N PRO A 45 -13.78 -12.15 10.23
CA PRO A 45 -13.41 -11.40 11.43
C PRO A 45 -12.03 -10.73 11.34
N ASN A 46 -11.19 -11.12 10.39
CA ASN A 46 -9.89 -10.50 10.14
C ASN A 46 -9.99 -9.23 9.28
N ILE A 47 -11.16 -8.95 8.69
CA ILE A 47 -11.38 -7.75 7.89
C ILE A 47 -12.01 -6.66 8.77
N ASN A 48 -11.23 -5.64 9.08
CA ASN A 48 -11.67 -4.50 9.86
C ASN A 48 -11.87 -3.26 8.97
N MET A 49 -12.98 -2.58 9.15
CA MET A 49 -13.27 -1.30 8.48
C MET A 49 -13.41 -0.19 9.52
N THR A 50 -12.58 0.85 9.40
CA THR A 50 -12.60 2.02 10.30
C THR A 50 -12.77 3.30 9.50
N GLU A 51 -13.80 4.08 9.82
CA GLU A 51 -14.06 5.37 9.18
C GLU A 51 -13.66 6.54 10.07
N LYS A 52 -13.02 7.57 9.48
CA LYS A 52 -12.68 8.82 10.15
C LYS A 52 -12.79 9.99 9.18
N GLY A 53 -13.83 10.80 9.38
CA GLY A 53 -14.14 11.91 8.47
C GLY A 53 -14.41 11.39 7.06
N ARG A 54 -13.68 11.90 6.06
CA ARG A 54 -13.82 11.44 4.67
C ARG A 54 -13.03 10.18 4.34
N TRP A 55 -12.26 9.63 5.27
CA TRP A 55 -11.37 8.49 5.00
C TRP A 55 -11.91 7.21 5.61
N THR A 56 -11.77 6.10 4.88
CA THR A 56 -12.12 4.76 5.36
C THR A 56 -10.90 3.86 5.18
N TRP A 57 -10.39 3.30 6.27
CA TRP A 57 -9.39 2.25 6.24
C TRP A 57 -10.09 0.89 6.23
N ILE A 58 -9.65 0.00 5.35
CA ILE A 58 -9.99 -1.41 5.35
C ILE A 58 -8.69 -2.18 5.56
N ILE A 59 -8.68 -3.07 6.54
CA ILE A 59 -7.47 -3.75 7.00
C ILE A 59 -7.76 -5.24 6.99
N ASP A 60 -6.96 -5.98 6.24
CA ASP A 60 -6.95 -7.44 6.25
C ASP A 60 -5.86 -7.95 7.19
N GLN A 61 -6.29 -8.50 8.31
CA GLN A 61 -5.46 -8.99 9.40
C GLN A 61 -5.28 -10.52 9.36
N THR A 62 -5.50 -11.15 8.20
CA THR A 62 -5.32 -12.61 8.05
C THR A 62 -3.89 -13.04 8.37
N ALA A 63 -2.90 -12.25 7.95
CA ALA A 63 -1.53 -12.41 8.42
C ALA A 63 -1.42 -11.94 9.88
N THR A 64 -0.58 -12.55 10.71
CA THR A 64 -0.53 -12.27 12.17
C THR A 64 0.22 -10.99 12.56
N THR A 65 1.01 -10.40 11.65
CA THR A 65 1.89 -9.26 11.99
C THR A 65 1.90 -8.19 10.90
N ASN A 66 2.03 -8.59 9.63
CA ASN A 66 2.15 -7.67 8.50
C ASN A 66 0.86 -7.74 7.67
N TYR A 67 -0.06 -6.82 7.93
CA TYR A 67 -1.41 -6.78 7.36
C TYR A 67 -1.46 -6.12 5.99
N THR A 68 -2.58 -6.27 5.29
CA THR A 68 -2.86 -5.51 4.06
C THR A 68 -3.81 -4.37 4.38
N TRP A 69 -3.47 -3.15 3.95
CA TRP A 69 -4.26 -1.95 4.21
C TRP A 69 -4.73 -1.30 2.92
N PHE A 70 -5.99 -0.91 2.89
CA PHE A 70 -6.61 -0.16 1.82
C PHE A 70 -7.14 1.16 2.36
N LEU A 71 -6.82 2.27 1.71
CA LEU A 71 -7.35 3.58 2.05
C LEU A 71 -8.36 4.03 1.01
N LEU A 72 -9.61 4.19 1.42
CA LEU A 72 -10.65 4.82 0.61
C LEU A 72 -10.82 6.29 1.02
N GLU A 73 -11.03 7.16 0.03
CA GLU A 73 -11.44 8.56 0.23
C GLU A 73 -12.87 8.75 -0.26
N THR A 74 -13.70 9.37 0.57
CA THR A 74 -15.03 9.83 0.17
C THR A 74 -14.88 11.07 -0.71
N SER A 75 -15.38 11.00 -1.93
CA SER A 75 -15.37 12.09 -2.92
C SER A 75 -16.61 11.99 -3.80
N GLY A 76 -17.41 13.06 -3.86
CA GLY A 76 -18.65 13.07 -4.65
C GLY A 76 -19.66 11.99 -4.24
N GLY A 77 -19.69 11.61 -2.95
CA GLY A 77 -20.55 10.54 -2.44
C GLY A 77 -20.05 9.11 -2.69
N LYS A 78 -18.95 8.93 -3.44
CA LYS A 78 -18.33 7.64 -3.71
C LYS A 78 -17.10 7.39 -2.83
N LYS A 79 -16.74 6.12 -2.65
CA LYS A 79 -15.54 5.66 -1.95
C LYS A 79 -14.46 5.29 -2.98
N CYS A 80 -13.42 6.10 -3.11
CA CYS A 80 -12.35 5.89 -4.09
C CYS A 80 -11.10 5.30 -3.46
N LEU A 81 -10.55 4.22 -4.01
CA LEU A 81 -9.30 3.64 -3.51
C LEU A 81 -8.13 4.59 -3.81
N ARG A 82 -7.48 5.06 -2.75
CA ARG A 82 -6.38 6.02 -2.82
C ARG A 82 -5.04 5.39 -2.49
N ALA A 83 -4.98 4.38 -1.64
CA ALA A 83 -3.72 3.71 -1.31
C ALA A 83 -3.95 2.20 -1.11
N TYR A 84 -2.95 1.44 -1.53
CA TYR A 84 -2.79 0.02 -1.25
C TYR A 84 -1.45 -0.16 -0.56
N VAL A 85 -1.46 -0.74 0.63
CA VAL A 85 -0.27 -0.93 1.47
C VAL A 85 -0.25 -2.38 1.94
N PRO A 86 0.37 -3.27 1.16
CA PRO A 86 0.57 -4.66 1.57
C PRO A 86 1.67 -4.78 2.62
N ALA A 87 1.57 -5.87 3.39
CA ALA A 87 2.59 -6.33 4.32
C ALA A 87 3.07 -5.29 5.34
N ALA A 88 2.19 -4.41 5.82
CA ALA A 88 2.52 -3.42 6.84
C ALA A 88 1.95 -3.81 8.21
N SER A 89 2.77 -3.77 9.25
CA SER A 89 2.31 -3.96 10.63
C SER A 89 1.73 -2.68 11.22
N GLN A 90 2.12 -1.52 10.69
CA GLN A 90 1.62 -0.22 11.12
C GLN A 90 1.59 0.76 9.95
N VAL A 91 0.54 1.58 9.90
CA VAL A 91 0.39 2.66 8.93
C VAL A 91 0.11 3.97 9.65
N GLU A 92 0.93 4.99 9.41
CA GLU A 92 0.72 6.35 9.88
C GLU A 92 0.22 7.23 8.72
N PHE A 93 -0.94 7.83 8.90
CA PHE A 93 -1.54 8.70 7.89
C PHE A 93 -1.36 10.18 8.24
N LYS A 94 -0.58 10.90 7.44
CA LYS A 94 -0.21 12.31 7.64
C LYS A 94 -0.90 13.17 6.59
N CYS A 95 -2.18 13.42 6.82
CA CYS A 95 -3.06 14.05 5.84
C CYS A 95 -3.24 15.56 6.03
N GLN A 96 -2.72 16.13 7.12
CA GLN A 96 -2.71 17.57 7.38
C GLN A 96 -1.48 18.28 6.76
N GLU A 97 -0.52 17.51 6.24
CA GLU A 97 0.66 18.02 5.55
C GLU A 97 0.40 18.07 4.03
N SER A 98 0.97 19.08 3.36
CA SER A 98 1.02 19.16 1.89
C SER A 98 2.47 18.98 1.45
N PRO A 99 2.82 17.90 0.71
CA PRO A 99 1.92 16.84 0.22
C PRO A 99 1.47 15.86 1.31
N SER A 100 0.27 15.29 1.15
CA SER A 100 -0.22 14.23 2.04
C SER A 100 0.65 12.99 1.93
N ARG A 101 0.94 12.35 3.07
CA ARG A 101 1.86 11.22 3.16
C ARG A 101 1.26 10.06 3.94
N ILE A 102 1.63 8.84 3.54
CA ILE A 102 1.42 7.62 4.33
C ILE A 102 2.79 7.02 4.62
N ASP A 103 3.10 6.77 5.88
CA ASP A 103 4.28 6.00 6.29
C ASP A 103 3.81 4.60 6.67
N ALA A 104 4.29 3.59 5.97
CA ALA A 104 3.98 2.19 6.26
C ALA A 104 5.23 1.48 6.79
N PHE A 105 5.10 0.91 7.98
CA PHE A 105 6.15 0.16 8.63
C PHE A 105 5.86 -1.34 8.47
N ILE A 106 6.88 -2.06 8.01
CA ILE A 106 6.87 -3.52 7.84
C ILE A 106 7.72 -4.10 8.97
N ALA A 107 7.10 -4.92 9.82
CA ALA A 107 7.79 -5.55 10.93
C ALA A 107 8.84 -6.56 10.42
N PRO A 108 9.97 -6.70 11.13
CA PRO A 108 10.97 -7.69 10.78
C PRO A 108 10.42 -9.10 11.01
N ASN A 109 11.03 -10.07 10.34
CA ASN A 109 10.90 -11.49 10.68
C ASN A 109 12.31 -12.13 10.71
N ALA A 110 12.37 -13.46 10.81
CA ALA A 110 13.65 -14.18 10.93
C ALA A 110 14.60 -13.93 9.76
N ASP A 111 14.07 -13.75 8.54
CA ASP A 111 14.84 -13.67 7.30
C ASP A 111 14.88 -12.26 6.71
N TYR A 112 13.97 -11.38 7.16
CA TYR A 112 13.76 -10.06 6.58
C TYR A 112 13.84 -8.94 7.62
N PRO A 113 14.69 -7.93 7.42
CA PRO A 113 14.76 -6.78 8.31
C PRO A 113 13.50 -5.92 8.19
N ALA A 114 13.26 -5.10 9.22
CA ALA A 114 12.18 -4.13 9.22
C ALA A 114 12.34 -3.14 8.06
N LYS A 115 11.23 -2.72 7.45
CA LYS A 115 11.22 -1.80 6.31
C LYS A 115 10.28 -0.63 6.58
N LEU A 116 10.57 0.50 5.94
CA LEU A 116 9.70 1.69 5.90
C LEU A 116 9.42 2.04 4.45
N VAL A 117 8.14 2.20 4.13
CA VAL A 117 7.67 2.70 2.84
C VAL A 117 6.98 4.03 3.05
N GLU A 118 7.42 5.04 2.32
CA GLU A 118 6.77 6.36 2.33
C GLU A 118 6.03 6.56 1.01
N PHE A 119 4.71 6.66 1.13
CA PHE A 119 3.82 6.93 0.02
C PHE A 119 3.45 8.40 -0.02
N PHE A 120 3.41 8.96 -1.22
CA PHE A 120 3.04 10.35 -1.43
C PHE A 120 1.93 10.44 -2.47
N ARG A 121 1.00 11.36 -2.25
CA ARG A 121 0.05 11.78 -3.27
C ARG A 121 0.50 13.12 -3.83
N ALA A 122 1.06 13.10 -5.04
CA ALA A 122 1.41 14.33 -5.75
C ALA A 122 0.16 15.20 -6.02
N PRO A 123 0.30 16.53 -6.12
CA PRO A 123 -0.80 17.39 -6.55
C PRO A 123 -1.39 16.90 -7.90
N GLY A 124 -2.72 16.78 -7.97
CA GLY A 124 -3.41 16.25 -9.15
C GLY A 124 -3.43 14.72 -9.28
N SER A 125 -2.67 13.98 -8.46
CA SER A 125 -2.73 12.52 -8.44
C SER A 125 -3.99 12.02 -7.74
N VAL A 126 -4.61 10.99 -8.31
CA VAL A 126 -5.76 10.30 -7.76
C VAL A 126 -5.39 9.25 -6.70
N SER A 127 -4.11 8.94 -6.51
CA SER A 127 -3.66 7.92 -5.55
C SER A 127 -2.32 8.26 -4.91
N PHE A 128 -2.08 7.67 -3.75
CA PHE A 128 -0.77 7.60 -3.10
C PHE A 128 0.06 6.53 -3.80
N ARG A 129 1.33 6.84 -4.07
CA ARG A 129 2.29 5.88 -4.63
C ARG A 129 3.49 5.77 -3.71
N ALA A 130 4.03 4.55 -3.57
CA ALA A 130 5.30 4.34 -2.90
C ALA A 130 6.37 5.15 -3.64
N SER A 131 7.13 5.96 -2.90
CA SER A 131 8.13 6.86 -3.50
C SER A 131 9.53 6.67 -2.92
N ARG A 132 9.61 6.33 -1.63
CA ARG A 132 10.85 6.11 -0.92
C ARG A 132 10.71 4.89 -0.05
N CYS A 133 11.67 4.00 -0.15
CA CYS A 133 11.69 2.76 0.58
C CYS A 133 13.02 2.61 1.31
N PHE A 134 12.95 2.06 2.51
CA PHE A 134 14.11 1.95 3.39
C PHE A 134 14.12 0.59 4.08
N VAL A 135 15.32 0.03 4.24
CA VAL A 135 15.60 -0.99 5.24
C VAL A 135 16.02 -0.28 6.53
N LEU A 136 15.46 -0.72 7.65
CA LEU A 136 15.69 -0.13 8.96
C LEU A 136 16.74 -0.94 9.73
N MET A 137 17.87 -0.31 10.00
CA MET A 137 19.00 -0.92 10.69
C MET A 137 18.92 -0.69 12.20
N GLY A 138 19.19 -1.72 13.00
CA GLY A 138 19.37 -1.57 14.45
C GLY A 138 18.08 -1.58 15.29
N GLY A 139 17.18 -2.53 15.05
CA GLY A 139 16.09 -2.85 15.98
C GLY A 139 14.68 -2.45 15.55
N GLY A 140 14.46 -2.12 14.27
CA GLY A 140 13.12 -2.08 13.69
C GLY A 140 12.15 -1.10 14.34
N THR A 141 12.61 0.10 14.72
CA THR A 141 11.72 1.18 15.17
C THR A 141 11.74 2.34 14.17
N HIS A 142 10.77 3.26 14.22
CA HIS A 142 10.75 4.46 13.37
C HIS A 142 11.98 5.38 13.52
N ARG A 143 12.78 5.17 14.58
CA ARG A 143 14.03 5.90 14.89
C ARG A 143 15.29 5.16 14.44
N ALA A 144 15.14 3.96 13.89
CA ALA A 144 16.23 3.19 13.33
C ALA A 144 16.92 3.94 12.18
N THR A 145 18.20 3.65 11.96
CA THR A 145 18.94 4.19 10.82
C THR A 145 18.31 3.68 9.52
N ARG A 146 18.02 4.59 8.59
CA ARG A 146 17.36 4.27 7.32
C ARG A 146 18.40 4.07 6.23
N LYS A 147 18.46 2.87 5.66
CA LYS A 147 19.22 2.58 4.44
C LYS A 147 18.27 2.60 3.24
N PRO A 148 18.45 3.48 2.24
CA PRO A 148 17.61 3.47 1.03
C PRO A 148 17.59 2.10 0.35
N ALA A 149 16.43 1.73 -0.17
CA ALA A 149 16.17 0.50 -0.91
C ALA A 149 15.24 0.78 -2.10
N SER A 150 15.26 -0.10 -3.11
CA SER A 150 14.29 -0.03 -4.20
C SER A 150 12.90 -0.39 -3.67
N CYS A 151 11.88 0.38 -4.06
CA CYS A 151 10.50 0.04 -3.76
C CYS A 151 9.99 -1.15 -4.58
N GLU A 152 10.54 -1.39 -5.77
CA GLU A 152 10.10 -2.44 -6.69
C GLU A 152 10.38 -3.85 -6.14
N HIS A 153 11.46 -3.99 -5.37
CA HIS A 153 11.93 -5.25 -4.81
C HIS A 153 11.83 -5.27 -3.28
N LEU A 154 11.05 -4.37 -2.71
CA LEU A 154 11.07 -4.21 -1.26
C LEU A 154 10.42 -5.38 -0.53
N LEU A 155 9.48 -6.09 -1.18
CA LEU A 155 8.77 -7.22 -0.58
C LEU A 155 9.32 -8.57 -1.04
N ASP A 156 10.36 -8.57 -1.86
CA ASP A 156 11.15 -9.77 -2.21
C ASP A 156 11.94 -10.27 -0.99
#